data_AF-A0A1Y5EKW2-F1
#
_entry.id   AF-A0A1Y5EKW2-F1
#
_cell.length_a   1.000
_cell.length_b   1.000
_cell.length_c   1.000
_cell.angle_alpha   90.00
_cell.angle_beta   90.00
_cell.angle_gamma   90.00
#
_symmetry.space_group_name_H-M   'P 1'
#
loop_
_entity.id
_entity.type
_entity.pdbx_description
1 polymer ?
#
loop_
_entity_poly.entity_id
_entity_poly.type
_entity_poly.pdbx_seq_one_letter_code
_entity_poly.pdbx_strand_id
1 'polypeptide(L)'
;MNSLFSSELALFISQSLEFLSALFIFTVGSVLLVSIIIYNVDLTQKKSTILRNHPLFARFRFLFEKIGEFFRQYFFTINYEEFPFYRA
;
A
#
# COMPACT_ATOMS: atom_id res chain seq x y z
N MET A 1 -12.56 19.67 -41.40
CA MET A 1 -12.11 20.18 -40.08
C MET A 1 -12.34 19.17 -38.95
N ASN A 2 -13.49 18.48 -38.92
CA ASN A 2 -13.83 17.55 -37.83
C ASN A 2 -12.93 16.29 -37.73
N SER A 3 -12.38 15.79 -38.85
CA SER A 3 -11.53 14.58 -38.84
C SER A 3 -10.14 14.80 -38.24
N LEU A 4 -9.58 16.02 -38.39
CA LEU A 4 -8.26 16.38 -37.85
C LEU A 4 -8.32 16.54 -36.33
N PHE A 5 -9.39 17.13 -35.80
CA PHE A 5 -9.56 17.26 -34.35
C PHE A 5 -9.74 15.90 -33.67
N SER A 6 -10.46 14.97 -34.30
CA SER A 6 -10.61 13.61 -33.78
C SER A 6 -9.31 12.80 -33.79
N SER A 7 -8.41 13.03 -34.77
CA SER A 7 -7.13 12.31 -34.83
C SER A 7 -6.14 12.80 -33.77
N GLU A 8 -6.05 14.10 -33.53
CA GLU A 8 -5.20 14.66 -32.47
C GLU A 8 -5.63 14.17 -31.08
N LEU A 9 -6.95 14.13 -30.83
CA LEU A 9 -7.49 13.56 -29.60
C LEU A 9 -7.19 12.06 -29.48
N ALA A 10 -7.31 11.30 -30.56
CA ALA A 10 -7.00 9.87 -30.54
C ALA A 10 -5.51 9.58 -30.27
N LEU A 11 -4.61 10.40 -30.84
CA LEU A 11 -3.17 10.32 -30.56
C LEU A 11 -2.87 10.65 -29.09
N PHE A 12 -3.45 11.73 -28.57
CA PHE A 12 -3.29 12.12 -27.17
C PHE A 12 -3.77 11.02 -26.20
N ILE A 13 -4.94 10.45 -26.44
CA ILE A 13 -5.50 9.37 -25.62
C ILE A 13 -4.60 8.13 -25.68
N SER A 14 -4.17 7.72 -26.88
CA SER A 14 -3.29 6.56 -27.05
C SER A 14 -1.96 6.75 -26.31
N GLN A 15 -1.31 7.91 -26.46
CA GLN A 15 -0.05 8.21 -25.77
C GLN A 15 -0.21 8.25 -24.25
N SER A 16 -1.31 8.81 -23.76
CA SER A 16 -1.61 8.85 -22.32
C SER A 16 -1.82 7.44 -21.75
N LEU A 17 -2.51 6.58 -22.49
CA LEU A 17 -2.72 5.18 -22.12
C LEU A 17 -1.41 4.39 -22.12
N GLU A 18 -0.55 4.58 -23.13
CA GLU A 18 0.77 3.96 -23.20
C GLU A 18 1.63 4.37 -22.00
N PHE A 19 1.67 5.67 -21.68
CA PHE A 19 2.41 6.18 -20.54
C PHE A 19 1.90 5.58 -19.22
N LEU A 20 0.57 5.58 -19.01
CA LEU A 20 -0.04 5.03 -17.80
C LEU A 20 0.19 3.52 -17.67
N SER A 21 0.08 2.79 -18.78
CA SER A 21 0.37 1.35 -18.84
C SER A 21 1.84 1.06 -18.51
N ALA A 22 2.77 1.80 -19.11
CA ALA A 22 4.20 1.66 -18.83
C ALA A 22 4.51 1.95 -17.35
N LEU A 23 3.93 3.01 -16.79
CA LEU A 23 4.08 3.36 -15.38
C LEU A 23 3.51 2.27 -14.47
N PHE A 24 2.35 1.71 -14.81
CA PHE A 24 1.74 0.62 -14.07
C PHE A 24 2.62 -0.63 -14.07
N ILE A 25 3.08 -1.07 -15.25
CA ILE A 25 3.96 -2.24 -15.39
C ILE A 25 5.26 -2.02 -14.63
N PHE A 26 5.88 -0.85 -14.75
CA PHE A 26 7.11 -0.51 -14.03
C PHE A 26 6.91 -0.57 -12.52
N THR A 27 5.81 0.02 -12.03
CA THR A 27 5.49 0.03 -10.59
C THR A 27 5.27 -1.38 -10.06
N VAL A 28 4.44 -2.19 -10.74
CA VAL A 28 4.18 -3.58 -10.36
C VAL A 28 5.46 -4.42 -10.42
N GLY A 29 6.26 -4.28 -11.48
CA GLY A 29 7.53 -4.95 -11.63
C GLY A 29 8.53 -4.59 -10.52
N SER A 30 8.61 -3.31 -10.16
CA SER A 30 9.45 -2.82 -9.06
C SER A 30 9.02 -3.41 -7.71
N VAL A 31 7.73 -3.41 -7.40
CA VAL A 31 7.18 -4.00 -6.17
C VAL A 31 7.47 -5.51 -6.09
N LEU A 32 7.31 -6.23 -7.20
CA LEU A 32 7.65 -7.65 -7.28
C LEU A 32 9.15 -7.89 -7.05
N LEU A 33 10.02 -7.11 -7.71
CA LEU A 33 11.47 -7.20 -7.51
C LEU A 33 11.87 -6.95 -6.06
N VAL A 34 11.37 -5.88 -5.44
CA VAL A 34 11.62 -5.58 -4.02
C VAL A 34 11.13 -6.71 -3.13
N SER A 35 9.94 -7.26 -3.40
CA SER A 35 9.38 -8.38 -2.65
C SER A 35 10.25 -9.64 -2.74
N ILE A 36 10.80 -9.93 -3.92
CA ILE A 36 11.74 -11.05 -4.13
C ILE A 36 13.04 -10.82 -3.37
N ILE A 37 13.61 -9.61 -3.42
CA ILE A 37 14.84 -9.28 -2.69
C ILE A 37 14.61 -9.47 -1.18
N ILE A 38 13.53 -8.92 -0.64
CA ILE A 38 13.16 -9.07 0.77
C ILE A 38 12.96 -10.54 1.13
N TYR A 39 12.26 -11.30 0.29
CA TYR A 39 12.05 -12.74 0.49
C TYR A 39 13.37 -13.49 0.62
N ASN A 40 14.33 -13.25 -0.27
CA ASN A 40 15.64 -13.90 -0.22
C ASN A 40 16.44 -13.50 1.03
N VAL A 41 16.42 -12.22 1.41
CA VAL A 41 17.06 -11.75 2.65
C VAL A 41 16.42 -12.40 3.87
N ASP A 42 15.09 -12.50 3.89
CA ASP A 42 14.38 -13.05 5.03
C ASP A 42 14.51 -14.58 5.15
N LEU A 43 14.72 -15.29 4.04
CA LEU A 43 15.06 -16.72 4.06
C LEU A 43 16.46 -16.99 4.63
N THR A 44 17.43 -16.10 4.35
CA THR A 44 18.82 -16.29 4.76
C THR A 44 19.09 -15.82 6.20
N GLN A 45 18.25 -14.95 6.76
CA GLN A 45 18.40 -14.51 8.15
C GLN A 45 18.14 -15.63 9.16
N LYS A 46 18.97 -15.70 10.21
CA LYS A 46 18.78 -16.65 11.35
C LYS A 46 18.16 -16.01 12.60
N LYS A 47 17.82 -14.72 12.54
CA LYS A 47 17.39 -13.93 13.71
C LYS A 47 15.97 -14.27 14.19
N SER A 48 15.04 -14.57 13.27
CA SER A 48 13.64 -14.82 13.60
C SER A 48 13.08 -15.98 12.79
N THR A 49 12.60 -17.01 13.48
CA THR A 49 11.99 -18.19 12.87
C THR A 49 10.73 -17.85 12.08
N ILE A 50 9.95 -16.87 12.55
CA ILE A 50 8.69 -16.46 11.93
C ILE A 50 8.95 -15.77 10.58
N LEU A 51 9.92 -14.85 10.53
CA LEU A 51 10.30 -14.18 9.28
C LEU A 51 10.91 -15.16 8.27
N ARG A 52 11.62 -16.20 8.73
CA ARG A 52 12.20 -17.22 7.85
C ARG A 52 11.14 -18.12 7.19
N ASN A 53 10.10 -18.51 7.93
CA ASN A 53 9.07 -19.42 7.41
C ASN A 53 7.95 -18.69 6.63
N HIS A 54 7.68 -17.43 6.99
CA HIS A 54 6.61 -16.63 6.39
C HIS A 54 7.05 -15.17 6.16
N PRO A 55 8.07 -14.91 5.34
CA PRO A 55 8.72 -13.60 5.21
C PRO A 55 7.78 -12.44 4.83
N LEU A 56 6.91 -12.66 3.83
CA LEU A 56 5.98 -11.64 3.39
C LEU A 56 4.86 -11.41 4.42
N PHE A 57 4.19 -12.47 4.86
CA PHE A 57 3.07 -12.38 5.81
C PHE A 57 3.49 -11.88 7.20
N ALA A 58 4.70 -12.22 7.64
CA ALA A 58 5.21 -11.77 8.92
C ALA A 58 5.43 -10.25 8.95
N ARG A 59 5.86 -9.65 7.83
CA ARG A 59 5.97 -8.19 7.72
C ARG A 59 4.62 -7.50 7.71
N PHE A 60 3.63 -8.08 7.01
CA PHE A 60 2.25 -7.58 7.07
C PHE A 60 1.69 -7.60 8.49
N ARG A 61 1.97 -8.65 9.27
CA ARG A 61 1.57 -8.71 10.68
C ARG A 61 2.06 -7.48 11.46
N PHE A 62 3.34 -7.12 11.35
CA PHE A 62 3.88 -5.96 12.05
C PHE A 62 3.26 -4.64 11.58
N LEU A 63 2.98 -4.51 10.28
CA LEU A 63 2.30 -3.34 9.72
C LEU A 63 0.87 -3.22 10.26
N PHE A 64 0.11 -4.32 10.25
CA PHE A 64 -1.25 -4.37 10.79
C PHE A 64 -1.31 -4.19 12.29
N GLU A 65 -0.30 -4.63 13.03
CA GLU A 65 -0.22 -4.40 14.47
C GLU A 65 -0.14 -2.90 14.78
N LYS A 66 0.66 -2.15 14.02
CA LYS A 66 0.74 -0.70 14.15
C LYS A 66 -0.54 0.01 13.72
N ILE A 67 -1.08 -0.34 12.56
CA ILE A 67 -2.33 0.23 12.06
C ILE A 67 -3.50 -0.11 13.02
N GLY A 68 -3.55 -1.33 13.53
CA GLY A 68 -4.54 -1.80 14.48
C GLY A 68 -4.44 -1.15 15.85
N GLU A 69 -3.24 -0.78 16.30
CA GLU A 69 -3.03 0.04 17.50
C GLU A 69 -3.73 1.40 17.36
N PHE A 70 -3.54 2.08 16.22
CA PHE A 70 -4.26 3.32 15.93
C PHE A 70 -5.77 3.13 15.85
N PHE A 71 -6.26 2.09 15.16
CA PHE A 71 -7.70 1.85 15.09
C PHE A 71 -8.30 1.57 16.46
N ARG A 72 -7.61 0.79 17.30
CA ARG A 72 -8.09 0.51 18.65
C ARG A 72 -8.08 1.78 19.51
N GLN A 73 -7.08 2.63 19.38
CA GLN A 73 -7.12 3.94 20.03
C GLN A 73 -8.26 4.81 19.46
N TYR A 74 -8.42 4.94 18.15
CA TYR A 74 -9.41 5.84 17.57
C TYR A 74 -10.85 5.37 17.82
N PHE A 75 -11.15 4.08 17.71
CA PHE A 75 -12.51 3.56 17.92
C PHE A 75 -12.89 3.40 19.38
N PHE A 76 -11.95 3.06 20.27
CA PHE A 76 -12.29 2.87 21.68
C PHE A 76 -12.11 4.15 22.50
N THR A 77 -11.18 5.03 22.16
CA THR A 77 -10.97 6.29 22.91
C THR A 77 -11.95 7.39 22.53
N ILE A 78 -12.73 7.24 21.44
CA ILE A 78 -13.76 8.21 21.04
C ILE A 78 -14.99 8.23 21.97
N ASN A 79 -15.09 7.30 22.92
CA ASN A 79 -16.21 7.20 23.84
C ASN A 79 -15.89 7.63 25.28
N TYR A 80 -14.79 8.36 25.52
CA TYR A 80 -14.49 8.89 26.85
C TYR A 80 -13.91 10.31 26.75
N GLU A 81 -14.77 11.34 26.64
CA GLU A 81 -14.57 12.70 27.17
C GLU A 81 -15.50 13.75 26.49
N GLU A 82 -16.74 13.82 26.96
CA GLU A 82 -17.47 15.09 27.17
C GLU A 82 -18.74 14.70 27.94
N PHE A 83 -18.73 14.54 29.26
CA PHE A 83 -18.73 15.64 30.22
C PHE A 83 -18.04 15.24 31.54
N PRO A 84 -16.94 15.92 31.95
CA PRO A 84 -16.34 15.67 33.25
C PRO A 84 -17.12 16.27 34.44
N PHE A 85 -18.18 17.09 34.25
CA PHE A 85 -18.93 17.67 35.38
C PHE A 85 -20.44 17.86 35.09
N TYR A 86 -21.29 16.92 35.52
CA TYR A 86 -22.63 17.28 36.01
C TYR A 86 -22.62 17.09 37.53
N ARG A 87 -22.39 18.20 38.22
CA ARG A 87 -22.63 18.33 39.66
C ARG A 87 -23.86 19.24 39.78
N ALA A 88 -25.03 18.65 39.97
CA ALA A 88 -26.23 19.33 40.47
C ALA A 88 -26.56 18.74 41.84
#